data_AF-A0A952S9U4-F1
#
_entry.id   AF-A0A952S9U4-F1
#
_cell.length_a   1.000
_cell.length_b   1.000
_cell.length_c   1.000
_cell.angle_alpha   90.00
_cell.angle_beta   90.00
_cell.angle_gamma   90.00
#
_symmetry.space_group_name_H-M   'P 1'
#
loop_
_entity.id
_entity.type
_entity.pdbx_description
1 polymer ?
#
loop_
_entity_poly.entity_id
_entity_poly.type
_entity_poly.pdbx_seq_one_letter_code
_entity_poly.pdbx_strand_id
1 'polypeptide(L)'
;MRNSRIRFVILAAFAVLIGASSVFAGGDRNRDKRLKTEGILSVKTSPVAYPMRIDGNDEGMTGVGVGREIYLTPGFHTLEIIGPGGKIYKQEIEIRRGLKHCVCLKSIEEIITKNCPYRFHLEGPDRVVEGDMVTFAAVPDVASPIPVKYQWRVSPDWVRVVSGQGTPTITIDSAGLGGRTINAELDVNDDVYDNRCRQVISVPTDVDRKPERPTMIRCDEFESRSADDDKARLDNCVIQVQNIPNAMLYVIIYPGTDKASTTRNTYERLSKRALDYMVRNRGLDPRRIQIVRGSPRPRTTYELVIVPTGAEPPTFD
;
A
#
# COMPACT_ATOMS: atom_id res chain seq x y z
N MET A 1 18.24 -11.04 12.81
CA MET A 1 18.80 -11.73 14.01
C MET A 1 18.10 -11.17 15.23
N ARG A 2 17.35 -12.02 15.93
CA ARG A 2 16.47 -11.68 17.05
C ARG A 2 17.18 -12.13 18.32
N ASN A 3 17.46 -11.22 19.25
CA ASN A 3 17.89 -11.57 20.61
C ASN A 3 17.49 -10.46 21.58
N SER A 4 16.35 -10.65 22.22
CA SER A 4 15.98 -9.98 23.46
C SER A 4 16.46 -10.86 24.62
N ARG A 5 17.29 -10.29 25.51
CA ARG A 5 17.67 -10.85 26.80
C ARG A 5 16.97 -10.05 27.88
N ILE A 6 16.18 -10.69 28.72
CA ILE A 6 15.89 -10.19 30.07
C ILE A 6 16.21 -11.31 31.06
N ARG A 7 17.08 -10.98 32.01
CA ARG A 7 17.58 -11.82 33.09
C ARG A 7 16.74 -11.58 34.34
N PHE A 8 16.32 -12.63 35.03
CA PHE A 8 16.12 -12.60 36.48
C PHE A 8 16.68 -13.90 37.10
N VAL A 9 17.40 -13.70 38.18
CA VAL A 9 18.30 -14.55 38.99
C VAL A 9 18.07 -13.93 40.39
N ILE A 10 17.79 -14.56 41.54
CA ILE A 10 18.18 -15.82 42.21
C ILE A 10 17.18 -15.97 43.40
N LEU A 11 16.64 -17.16 43.75
CA LEU A 11 17.08 -18.07 44.85
C LEU A 11 17.16 -17.40 46.24
N ALA A 12 16.76 -17.93 47.39
CA ALA A 12 16.29 -19.25 47.84
C ALA A 12 15.77 -19.10 49.29
N ALA A 13 14.95 -20.01 49.80
CA ALA A 13 15.07 -20.44 51.19
C ALA A 13 14.42 -21.83 51.42
N PHE A 14 15.29 -22.72 51.90
CA PHE A 14 15.10 -24.09 52.33
C PHE A 14 14.41 -24.14 53.71
N ALA A 15 13.55 -25.12 53.96
CA ALA A 15 13.41 -25.72 55.29
C ALA A 15 12.69 -27.08 55.20
N VAL A 16 13.44 -28.14 55.48
CA VAL A 16 12.98 -29.52 55.63
C VAL A 16 12.81 -29.84 57.12
N LEU A 17 11.65 -30.41 57.41
CA LEU A 17 11.12 -31.21 58.54
C LEU A 17 12.07 -31.76 59.63
N ILE A 18 11.65 -31.58 60.89
CA ILE A 18 11.57 -32.57 62.02
C ILE A 18 10.42 -32.04 62.92
N GLY A 19 9.37 -32.73 63.39
CA GLY A 19 9.18 -34.14 63.74
C GLY A 19 8.88 -34.23 65.25
N ALA A 20 7.61 -34.20 65.67
CA ALA A 20 7.17 -34.67 66.99
C ALA A 20 5.68 -35.02 66.96
N SER A 21 5.42 -36.30 67.20
CA SER A 21 4.13 -37.01 67.18
C SER A 21 3.41 -36.95 68.53
N SER A 22 2.08 -36.88 68.51
CA SER A 22 1.24 -37.58 69.48
C SER A 22 -0.08 -38.03 68.84
N VAL A 23 -0.48 -39.21 69.29
CA VAL A 23 -1.49 -40.14 68.80
C VAL A 23 -2.88 -39.76 69.30
N PHE A 24 -3.89 -39.75 68.42
CA PHE A 24 -5.29 -40.20 68.65
C PHE A 24 -5.90 -40.48 67.25
N ALA A 25 -6.14 -41.73 66.86
CA ALA A 25 -7.37 -42.52 67.06
C ALA A 25 -8.47 -42.27 66.01
N GLY A 26 -8.90 -43.36 65.34
CA GLY A 26 -10.06 -43.44 64.41
C GLY A 26 -9.64 -43.33 62.93
N GLY A 27 -9.74 -44.35 62.07
CA GLY A 27 -11.02 -44.94 61.61
C GLY A 27 -11.83 -43.84 60.93
N ASP A 28 -11.96 -43.73 59.61
CA ASP A 28 -12.71 -44.64 58.75
C ASP A 28 -12.56 -44.13 57.30
N ARG A 29 -12.64 -45.03 56.33
CA ARG A 29 -12.71 -44.68 54.90
C ARG A 29 -14.03 -43.97 54.64
N ASN A 30 -14.05 -42.63 54.74
CA ASN A 30 -15.25 -41.85 54.42
C ASN A 30 -15.39 -41.70 52.90
N ARG A 31 -15.77 -42.80 52.23
CA ARG A 31 -16.74 -42.68 51.14
C ARG A 31 -17.96 -42.05 51.80
N ASP A 32 -18.27 -40.79 51.49
CA ASP A 32 -19.46 -40.10 52.00
C ASP A 32 -20.64 -41.08 51.95
N LYS A 33 -21.01 -41.56 53.13
CA LYS A 33 -22.10 -42.53 53.29
C LYS A 33 -23.37 -41.73 52.99
N ARG A 34 -23.81 -41.79 51.73
CA ARG A 34 -25.13 -41.35 51.27
C ARG A 34 -26.14 -41.57 52.39
N LEU A 35 -26.59 -40.49 53.03
CA LEU A 35 -27.66 -40.60 53.99
C LEU A 35 -28.89 -41.02 53.20
N LYS A 36 -29.57 -42.09 53.64
CA LYS A 36 -30.74 -42.67 52.95
C LYS A 36 -31.92 -41.69 52.86
N THR A 37 -31.78 -40.47 53.37
CA THR A 37 -32.77 -39.40 53.49
C THR A 37 -32.56 -38.25 52.50
N GLU A 38 -31.43 -38.18 51.80
CA GLU A 38 -31.07 -37.05 50.92
C GLU A 38 -31.31 -37.33 49.43
N GLY A 39 -31.46 -36.27 48.65
CA GLY A 39 -31.36 -36.30 47.18
C GLY A 39 -29.98 -35.85 46.72
N ILE A 40 -29.67 -36.05 45.43
CA ILE A 40 -28.35 -35.74 44.85
C ILE A 40 -28.53 -34.64 43.81
N LEU A 41 -27.85 -33.52 43.97
CA LEU A 41 -27.69 -32.51 42.92
C LEU A 41 -26.33 -32.70 42.24
N SER A 42 -26.32 -32.82 40.91
CA SER A 42 -25.10 -32.90 40.11
C SER A 42 -24.99 -31.69 39.19
N VAL A 43 -24.02 -30.82 39.43
CA VAL A 43 -23.84 -29.58 38.67
C VAL A 43 -22.58 -29.67 37.81
N LYS A 44 -22.76 -29.49 36.50
CA LYS A 44 -21.69 -29.52 35.49
C LYS A 44 -21.69 -28.23 34.67
N THR A 45 -20.51 -27.67 34.44
CA THR A 45 -20.31 -26.55 33.53
C THR A 45 -19.25 -26.88 32.48
N SER A 46 -19.28 -26.18 31.35
CA SER A 46 -18.31 -26.29 30.25
C SER A 46 -18.08 -24.91 29.63
N PRO A 47 -16.84 -24.53 29.24
CA PRO A 47 -15.63 -25.34 29.26
C PRO A 47 -14.90 -25.37 30.61
N VAL A 48 -15.22 -24.48 31.54
CA VAL A 48 -14.55 -24.36 32.85
C VAL A 48 -15.53 -24.48 34.01
N ALA A 49 -15.00 -24.68 35.22
CA ALA A 49 -15.76 -24.69 36.46
C ALA A 49 -16.12 -23.26 36.86
N TYR A 50 -17.30 -23.07 37.43
CA TYR A 50 -17.79 -21.78 37.90
C TYR A 50 -18.17 -21.86 39.38
N PRO A 51 -18.00 -20.77 40.15
CA PRO A 51 -18.51 -20.71 41.52
C PRO A 51 -20.03 -20.91 41.54
N MET A 52 -20.52 -21.67 42.51
CA MET A 52 -21.94 -21.90 42.71
C MET A 52 -22.35 -21.65 44.15
N ARG A 53 -23.60 -21.21 44.32
CA ARG A 53 -24.28 -21.07 45.60
C ARG A 53 -25.55 -21.90 45.63
N ILE A 54 -25.86 -22.45 46.79
CA ILE A 54 -27.11 -23.15 47.03
C ILE A 54 -27.77 -22.49 48.24
N ASP A 55 -28.98 -21.99 48.06
CA ASP A 55 -29.74 -21.26 49.07
C ASP A 55 -28.97 -20.07 49.67
N GLY A 56 -28.14 -19.42 48.84
CA GLY A 56 -27.29 -18.30 49.23
C GLY A 56 -25.95 -18.66 49.87
N ASN A 57 -25.70 -19.94 50.17
CA ASN A 57 -24.43 -20.41 50.74
C ASN A 57 -23.43 -20.78 49.63
N ASP A 58 -22.16 -20.42 49.80
CA ASP A 58 -21.09 -20.75 48.85
C ASP A 58 -20.74 -22.24 48.92
N GLU A 59 -21.06 -22.97 47.86
CA GLU A 59 -20.80 -24.41 47.76
C GLU A 59 -19.53 -24.72 46.95
N GLY A 60 -18.74 -23.70 46.60
CA GLY A 60 -17.49 -23.84 45.84
C GLY A 60 -17.71 -23.89 44.32
N MET A 61 -16.91 -24.67 43.60
CA MET A 61 -16.93 -24.73 42.14
C MET A 61 -17.80 -25.87 41.57
N THR A 62 -18.43 -25.67 40.42
CA THR A 62 -19.09 -26.74 39.64
C THR A 62 -18.09 -27.74 39.06
N GLY A 63 -18.57 -28.89 38.56
CA GLY A 63 -17.72 -29.88 37.89
C GLY A 63 -17.51 -29.60 36.39
N VAL A 64 -16.36 -30.02 35.84
CA VAL A 64 -16.05 -29.99 34.39
C VAL A 64 -15.84 -31.41 33.89
N GLY A 65 -16.47 -31.77 32.77
CA GLY A 65 -16.45 -33.14 32.25
C GLY A 65 -17.37 -34.10 33.05
N VAL A 66 -17.17 -34.18 34.37
CA VAL A 66 -18.03 -34.89 35.34
C VAL A 66 -18.70 -33.87 36.26
N GLY A 67 -20.00 -34.00 36.51
CA GLY A 67 -20.74 -33.09 37.37
C GLY A 67 -20.36 -33.27 38.84
N ARG A 68 -20.22 -32.16 39.57
CA ARG A 68 -19.97 -32.18 41.02
C ARG A 68 -21.25 -32.56 41.74
N GLU A 69 -21.18 -33.59 42.57
CA GLU A 69 -22.33 -34.08 43.35
C GLU A 69 -22.38 -33.42 44.73
N ILE A 70 -23.59 -33.04 45.14
CA ILE A 70 -23.90 -32.44 46.43
C ILE A 70 -25.15 -33.13 46.94
N TYR A 71 -25.16 -33.47 48.22
CA TYR A 71 -26.29 -34.11 48.87
C TYR A 71 -27.11 -33.04 49.59
N LEU A 72 -28.40 -32.98 49.27
CA LEU A 72 -29.31 -31.97 49.79
C LEU A 72 -30.54 -32.65 50.38
N THR A 73 -31.15 -32.01 51.38
CA THR A 73 -32.43 -32.46 51.91
C THR A 73 -33.51 -32.41 50.83
N PRO A 74 -34.53 -33.27 50.86
CA PRO A 74 -35.62 -33.16 49.91
C PRO A 74 -36.38 -31.83 50.08
N GLY A 75 -36.65 -31.12 48.99
CA GLY A 75 -37.25 -29.78 49.02
C GLY A 75 -36.92 -28.94 47.79
N PHE A 76 -37.35 -27.69 47.78
CA PHE A 76 -36.96 -26.70 46.77
C PHE A 76 -35.69 -25.99 47.23
N HIS A 77 -34.70 -25.91 46.34
CA HIS A 77 -33.44 -25.22 46.56
C HIS A 77 -33.19 -24.21 45.44
N THR A 78 -32.52 -23.10 45.76
CA THR A 78 -32.11 -22.10 44.79
C THR A 78 -30.65 -22.32 44.41
N LEU A 79 -30.39 -22.73 43.17
CA LEU A 79 -29.06 -22.85 42.60
C LEU A 79 -28.66 -21.55 41.89
N GLU A 80 -27.52 -20.99 42.26
CA GLU A 80 -26.90 -19.86 41.57
C GLU A 80 -25.52 -20.25 41.06
N ILE A 81 -25.19 -19.94 39.80
CA ILE A 81 -23.88 -20.21 39.20
C ILE A 81 -23.33 -18.91 38.63
N ILE A 82 -22.14 -18.50 39.08
CA ILE A 82 -21.50 -17.23 38.72
C ILE A 82 -20.58 -17.47 37.51
N GLY A 83 -21.10 -17.17 36.33
CA GLY A 83 -20.42 -17.30 35.05
C GLY A 83 -19.41 -16.16 34.76
N PRO A 84 -18.82 -16.16 33.56
CA PRO A 84 -17.83 -15.15 33.16
C PRO A 84 -18.45 -13.74 33.14
N GLY A 85 -17.64 -12.74 33.53
CA GLY A 85 -18.09 -11.35 33.63
C GLY A 85 -19.11 -11.08 34.76
N GLY A 86 -19.22 -11.97 35.74
CA GLY A 86 -20.11 -11.81 36.90
C GLY A 86 -21.59 -12.11 36.60
N LYS A 87 -21.91 -12.68 35.43
CA LYS A 87 -23.28 -13.08 35.09
C LYS A 87 -23.73 -14.24 35.97
N ILE A 88 -24.91 -14.13 36.56
CA ILE A 88 -25.46 -15.15 37.45
C ILE A 88 -26.55 -15.94 36.72
N TYR A 89 -26.37 -17.24 36.61
CA TYR A 89 -27.44 -18.18 36.29
C TYR A 89 -28.15 -18.55 37.59
N LYS A 90 -29.48 -18.42 37.66
CA LYS A 90 -30.28 -18.73 38.84
C LYS A 90 -31.44 -19.64 38.46
N GLN A 91 -31.60 -20.74 39.18
CA GLN A 91 -32.68 -21.71 38.96
C GLN A 91 -33.19 -22.27 40.29
N GLU A 92 -34.51 -22.37 40.44
CA GLU A 92 -35.13 -23.14 41.52
C GLU A 92 -35.24 -24.62 41.09
N ILE A 93 -34.76 -25.52 41.94
CA ILE A 93 -34.69 -26.96 41.68
C ILE A 93 -35.38 -27.74 42.80
N GLU A 94 -36.19 -28.72 42.42
CA GLU A 94 -36.81 -29.66 43.36
C GLU A 94 -35.88 -30.88 43.55
N ILE A 95 -35.34 -31.03 44.76
CA ILE A 95 -34.56 -32.20 45.17
C ILE A 95 -35.50 -33.22 45.79
N ARG A 96 -35.49 -34.44 45.24
CA ARG A 96 -36.28 -35.56 45.75
C ARG A 96 -35.38 -36.61 46.37
N ARG A 97 -35.86 -37.19 47.48
CA ARG A 97 -35.15 -38.24 48.22
C ARG A 97 -34.73 -39.38 47.31
N GLY A 98 -33.44 -39.72 47.35
CA GLY A 98 -32.88 -40.84 46.62
C GLY A 98 -32.75 -40.67 45.10
N LEU A 99 -33.19 -39.54 44.54
CA LEU A 99 -33.08 -39.23 43.13
C LEU A 99 -31.91 -38.28 42.86
N LYS A 100 -31.37 -38.36 41.64
CA LYS A 100 -30.30 -37.49 41.16
C LYS A 100 -30.88 -36.46 40.20
N HIS A 101 -30.74 -35.18 40.54
CA HIS A 101 -31.08 -34.03 39.71
C HIS A 101 -29.80 -33.49 39.06
N CYS A 102 -29.78 -33.31 37.74
CA CYS A 102 -28.59 -32.90 37.02
C CYS A 102 -28.80 -31.53 36.36
N VAL A 103 -27.90 -30.59 36.63
CA VAL A 103 -27.85 -29.28 35.98
C VAL A 103 -26.58 -29.19 35.14
N CYS A 104 -26.72 -29.01 33.82
CA CYS A 104 -25.62 -28.89 32.89
C CYS A 104 -25.67 -27.54 32.18
N LEU A 105 -24.66 -26.70 32.38
CA LEU A 105 -24.51 -25.43 31.69
C LEU A 105 -23.32 -25.46 30.73
N LYS A 106 -23.49 -24.88 29.56
CA LYS A 106 -22.42 -24.62 28.62
C LYS A 106 -22.33 -23.12 28.42
N SER A 107 -21.24 -22.49 28.84
CA SER A 107 -20.97 -21.11 28.43
C SER A 107 -20.48 -21.13 26.98
N ILE A 108 -21.08 -20.27 26.18
CA ILE A 108 -20.65 -19.98 24.82
C ILE A 108 -20.21 -18.53 24.86
N GLU A 109 -18.93 -18.28 24.62
CA GLU A 109 -18.45 -16.93 24.35
C GLU A 109 -18.79 -16.61 22.90
N GLU A 110 -19.92 -15.94 22.68
CA GLU A 110 -20.20 -15.34 21.38
C GLU A 110 -19.35 -14.06 21.26
N ILE A 111 -18.27 -14.15 20.50
CA ILE A 111 -17.60 -12.95 19.98
C ILE A 111 -18.57 -12.33 18.97
N ILE A 112 -19.33 -11.33 19.38
CA ILE A 112 -20.17 -10.55 18.47
C ILE A 112 -19.23 -9.72 17.58
N THR A 113 -18.77 -10.31 16.48
CA THR A 113 -18.21 -9.58 15.34
C THR A 113 -19.40 -9.01 14.56
N LYS A 114 -19.97 -7.89 15.02
CA LYS A 114 -20.83 -7.11 14.13
C LYS A 114 -19.93 -6.61 13.01
N ASN A 115 -20.14 -7.14 11.79
CA ASN A 115 -19.58 -6.53 10.58
C ASN A 115 -19.91 -5.04 10.62
N CYS A 116 -18.90 -4.20 10.35
CA CYS A 116 -19.13 -2.77 10.24
C CYS A 116 -20.23 -2.49 9.21
N PRO A 117 -21.15 -1.56 9.50
CA PRO A 117 -22.30 -1.31 8.63
C PRO A 117 -21.93 -0.66 7.29
N TYR A 118 -20.64 -0.42 7.06
CA TYR A 118 -20.07 0.10 5.82
C TYR A 118 -18.73 -0.56 5.54
N ARG A 119 -18.39 -0.66 4.26
CA ARG A 119 -17.11 -1.15 3.75
C ARG A 119 -16.75 -0.38 2.49
N PHE A 120 -15.48 -0.08 2.33
CA PHE A 120 -14.95 0.62 1.17
C PHE A 120 -13.88 -0.20 0.47
N HIS A 121 -13.78 -0.04 -0.85
CA HIS A 121 -12.59 -0.35 -1.61
C HIS A 121 -12.09 0.93 -2.29
N LEU A 122 -10.83 0.91 -2.74
CA LEU A 122 -10.26 2.01 -3.50
C LEU A 122 -10.26 1.68 -4.98
N GLU A 123 -10.59 2.68 -5.79
CA GLU A 123 -10.37 2.69 -7.22
C GLU A 123 -9.34 3.76 -7.57
N GLY A 124 -8.49 3.43 -8.54
CA GLY A 124 -7.48 4.31 -9.13
C GLY A 124 -6.96 3.65 -10.41
N PRO A 125 -6.32 4.41 -11.29
CA PRO A 125 -5.70 3.82 -12.47
C PRO A 125 -4.52 2.92 -12.06
N ASP A 126 -4.35 1.79 -12.75
CA ASP A 126 -3.17 0.94 -12.56
C ASP A 126 -1.89 1.66 -13.02
N ARG A 127 -2.00 2.45 -14.10
CA ARG A 127 -0.89 3.15 -14.75
C ARG A 127 -1.27 4.53 -15.25
N VAL A 128 -0.34 5.47 -15.16
CA VAL A 128 -0.44 6.85 -15.69
C VAL A 128 0.91 7.30 -16.26
N VAL A 129 0.91 8.36 -17.07
CA VAL A 129 2.16 8.99 -17.53
C VAL A 129 2.52 10.14 -16.61
N GLU A 130 3.81 10.32 -16.35
CA GLU A 130 4.32 11.45 -15.57
C GLU A 130 3.79 12.80 -16.07
N GLY A 131 3.16 13.54 -15.15
CA GLY A 131 2.52 14.83 -15.39
C GLY A 131 1.00 14.74 -15.59
N ASP A 132 0.43 13.54 -15.62
CA ASP A 132 -1.02 13.34 -15.59
C ASP A 132 -1.58 13.62 -14.18
N MET A 133 -2.82 14.09 -14.14
CA MET A 133 -3.60 14.19 -12.91
C MET A 133 -4.22 12.83 -12.59
N VAL A 134 -3.93 12.32 -11.40
CA VAL A 134 -4.39 10.99 -10.96
C VAL A 134 -5.51 11.17 -9.95
N THR A 135 -6.64 10.51 -10.16
CA THR A 135 -7.78 10.52 -9.23
C THR A 135 -7.94 9.16 -8.57
N PHE A 136 -8.03 9.16 -7.24
CA PHE A 136 -8.38 7.99 -6.44
C PHE A 136 -9.76 8.20 -5.82
N ALA A 137 -10.55 7.13 -5.75
CA ALA A 137 -11.90 7.15 -5.22
C ALA A 137 -12.11 6.05 -4.18
N ALA A 138 -12.76 6.40 -3.08
CA ALA A 138 -13.28 5.47 -2.09
C ALA A 138 -14.69 5.07 -2.52
N VAL A 139 -14.85 3.83 -2.96
CA VAL A 139 -16.13 3.30 -3.42
C VAL A 139 -16.74 2.45 -2.32
N PRO A 140 -17.96 2.78 -1.85
CA PRO A 140 -18.64 1.98 -0.84
C PRO A 140 -19.14 0.66 -1.45
N ASP A 141 -18.74 -0.48 -0.89
CA ASP A 141 -19.36 -1.78 -1.17
C ASP A 141 -20.81 -1.80 -0.65
N VAL A 142 -21.02 -1.12 0.48
CA VAL A 142 -22.32 -0.93 1.13
C VAL A 142 -22.41 0.52 1.59
N ALA A 143 -23.51 1.20 1.25
CA ALA A 143 -23.72 2.59 1.63
C ALA A 143 -23.73 2.74 3.15
N SER A 144 -22.93 3.69 3.66
CA SER A 144 -22.91 3.95 5.09
C SER A 144 -24.22 4.59 5.56
N PRO A 145 -24.86 4.06 6.61
CA PRO A 145 -26.06 4.67 7.20
C PRO A 145 -25.74 5.94 8.00
N ILE A 146 -24.46 6.24 8.22
CA ILE A 146 -23.97 7.37 9.02
C ILE A 146 -22.88 8.15 8.27
N PRO A 147 -22.64 9.42 8.62
CA PRO A 147 -21.51 10.17 8.09
C PRO A 147 -20.17 9.52 8.47
N VAL A 148 -19.29 9.36 7.49
CA VAL A 148 -17.92 8.86 7.67
C VAL A 148 -16.90 9.97 7.39
N LYS A 149 -15.75 9.89 8.02
CA LYS A 149 -14.61 10.80 7.87
C LYS A 149 -13.54 10.13 7.02
N TYR A 150 -13.08 10.85 6.00
CA TYR A 150 -12.03 10.39 5.10
C TYR A 150 -10.72 11.10 5.43
N GLN A 151 -9.64 10.35 5.58
CA GLN A 151 -8.30 10.90 5.71
C GLN A 151 -7.36 10.20 4.73
N TRP A 152 -6.94 10.92 3.69
CA TRP A 152 -6.00 10.39 2.70
C TRP A 152 -4.56 10.67 3.09
N ARG A 153 -3.69 9.72 2.75
CA ARG A 153 -2.24 9.83 2.74
C ARG A 153 -1.74 9.32 1.41
N VAL A 154 -0.74 9.99 0.85
CA VAL A 154 -0.09 9.54 -0.39
C VAL A 154 1.39 9.31 -0.11
N SER A 155 1.94 8.27 -0.71
CA SER A 155 3.37 7.99 -0.66
C SER A 155 3.93 7.91 -2.07
N PRO A 156 5.18 8.36 -2.29
CA PRO A 156 6.11 8.94 -1.31
C PRO A 156 5.73 10.35 -0.79
N ASP A 157 6.29 10.77 0.36
CA ASP A 157 5.86 11.97 1.12
C ASP A 157 5.92 13.32 0.36
N TRP A 158 6.67 13.40 -0.74
CA TRP A 158 6.72 14.60 -1.59
C TRP A 158 5.58 14.66 -2.62
N VAL A 159 4.81 13.58 -2.80
CA VAL A 159 3.57 13.59 -3.57
C VAL A 159 2.53 14.39 -2.80
N ARG A 160 1.86 15.32 -3.47
CA ARG A 160 0.87 16.19 -2.83
C ARG A 160 -0.51 15.94 -3.40
N VAL A 161 -1.49 15.88 -2.51
CA VAL A 161 -2.90 15.96 -2.87
C VAL A 161 -3.19 17.37 -3.36
N VAL A 162 -3.58 17.49 -4.61
CA VAL A 162 -3.98 18.75 -5.26
C VAL A 162 -5.35 19.18 -4.75
N SER A 163 -6.27 18.23 -4.61
CA SER A 163 -7.64 18.50 -4.15
C SER A 163 -8.33 17.26 -3.58
N GLY A 164 -9.44 17.47 -2.86
CA GLY A 164 -10.32 16.39 -2.40
C GLY A 164 -10.03 15.84 -1.00
N GLN A 165 -9.10 16.46 -0.24
CA GLN A 165 -8.81 16.00 1.12
C GLN A 165 -10.05 16.10 2.02
N GLY A 166 -10.30 15.08 2.83
CA GLY A 166 -11.51 14.99 3.66
C GLY A 166 -12.75 14.48 2.92
N THR A 167 -12.63 14.13 1.63
CA THR A 167 -13.76 13.67 0.80
C THR A 167 -13.53 12.23 0.30
N PRO A 168 -14.54 11.56 -0.29
CA PRO A 168 -14.39 10.22 -0.84
C PRO A 168 -13.43 10.14 -2.05
N THR A 169 -12.97 11.27 -2.59
CA THR A 169 -12.10 11.29 -3.79
C THR A 169 -10.96 12.26 -3.60
N ILE A 170 -9.76 11.90 -4.05
CA ILE A 170 -8.62 12.84 -4.12
C ILE A 170 -8.06 12.89 -5.53
N THR A 171 -7.48 14.04 -5.87
CA THR A 171 -6.68 14.20 -7.09
C THR A 171 -5.28 14.62 -6.72
N ILE A 172 -4.28 14.01 -7.36
CA ILE A 172 -2.86 14.30 -7.18
C ILE A 172 -2.19 14.59 -8.53
N ASP A 173 -1.05 15.26 -8.50
CA ASP A 173 -0.19 15.50 -9.66
C ASP A 173 0.96 14.49 -9.66
N SER A 174 1.16 13.81 -10.81
CA SER A 174 2.23 12.82 -10.98
C SER A 174 3.55 13.38 -11.52
N ALA A 175 3.66 14.70 -11.70
CA ALA A 175 4.88 15.35 -12.19
C ALA A 175 6.12 15.02 -11.32
N GLY A 176 7.23 14.63 -11.97
CA GLY A 176 8.48 14.27 -11.28
C GLY A 176 8.50 12.85 -10.71
N LEU A 177 7.44 12.06 -10.93
CA LEU A 177 7.32 10.70 -10.40
C LEU A 177 7.60 9.61 -11.44
N GLY A 178 8.09 9.97 -12.63
CA GLY A 178 8.37 9.02 -13.70
C GLY A 178 9.22 7.83 -13.26
N GLY A 179 8.73 6.61 -13.53
CA GLY A 179 9.36 5.34 -13.16
C GLY A 179 9.23 4.98 -11.68
N ARG A 180 8.26 5.57 -10.96
CA ARG A 180 7.97 5.27 -9.55
C ARG A 180 6.51 4.82 -9.39
N THR A 181 6.20 4.27 -8.23
CA THR A 181 4.83 3.89 -7.84
C THR A 181 4.33 4.86 -6.78
N ILE A 182 3.09 5.33 -6.97
CA ILE A 182 2.34 6.11 -5.99
C ILE A 182 1.47 5.14 -5.20
N ASN A 183 1.44 5.22 -3.87
CA ASN A 183 0.40 4.56 -3.09
C ASN A 183 -0.52 5.58 -2.46
N ALA A 184 -1.81 5.50 -2.76
CA ALA A 184 -2.84 6.24 -2.06
C ALA A 184 -3.40 5.35 -0.94
N GLU A 185 -3.24 5.80 0.30
CA GLU A 185 -3.81 5.18 1.49
C GLU A 185 -4.98 6.03 1.98
N LEU A 186 -6.09 5.37 2.29
CA LEU A 186 -7.27 5.97 2.89
C LEU A 186 -7.51 5.36 4.26
N ASP A 187 -7.63 6.24 5.24
CA ASP A 187 -8.11 5.96 6.59
C ASP A 187 -9.56 6.47 6.70
N VAL A 188 -10.51 5.54 6.79
CA VAL A 188 -11.94 5.84 6.98
C VAL A 188 -12.33 5.55 8.42
N ASN A 189 -12.94 6.52 9.08
CA ASN A 189 -13.44 6.38 10.45
C ASN A 189 -14.81 7.06 10.63
N ASP A 190 -15.48 6.83 11.76
CA ASP A 190 -16.77 7.42 12.09
C ASP A 190 -16.87 7.76 13.59
N ASP A 191 -17.84 8.60 13.98
CA ASP A 191 -18.00 9.05 15.38
C ASP A 191 -18.90 8.14 16.24
N VAL A 192 -19.59 7.18 15.65
CA VAL A 192 -20.58 6.30 16.29
C VAL A 192 -19.94 4.98 16.74
N TYR A 193 -19.18 4.34 15.86
CA TYR A 193 -18.47 3.09 16.12
C TYR A 193 -16.99 3.32 16.43
N ASP A 194 -16.48 4.55 16.25
CA ASP A 194 -15.09 4.95 16.53
C ASP A 194 -14.11 3.95 15.88
N ASN A 195 -12.96 3.71 16.50
CA ASN A 195 -11.93 2.79 16.03
C ASN A 195 -12.38 1.32 15.82
N ARG A 196 -13.62 0.94 16.16
CA ARG A 196 -14.13 -0.42 15.90
C ARG A 196 -14.41 -0.64 14.42
N CYS A 197 -14.70 0.42 13.66
CA CYS A 197 -14.98 0.36 12.22
C CYS A 197 -14.03 1.17 11.35
N ARG A 198 -12.86 1.50 11.91
CA ARG A 198 -11.76 2.11 11.18
C ARG A 198 -11.25 1.17 10.09
N GLN A 199 -11.17 1.65 8.86
CA GLN A 199 -10.65 0.93 7.71
C GLN A 199 -9.42 1.68 7.17
N VAL A 200 -8.31 0.97 7.01
CA VAL A 200 -7.10 1.49 6.35
C VAL A 200 -6.87 0.65 5.11
N ILE A 201 -7.03 1.26 3.94
CA ILE A 201 -6.95 0.61 2.62
C ILE A 201 -5.99 1.38 1.73
N SER A 202 -5.27 0.69 0.85
CA SER A 202 -4.33 1.33 -0.07
C SER A 202 -4.40 0.73 -1.47
N VAL A 203 -4.11 1.57 -2.48
CA VAL A 203 -4.02 1.17 -3.88
C VAL A 203 -2.76 1.75 -4.52
N PRO A 204 -1.97 0.94 -5.26
CA PRO A 204 -0.81 1.42 -6.01
C PRO A 204 -1.21 1.91 -7.40
N THR A 205 -0.48 2.90 -7.91
CA THR A 205 -0.49 3.33 -9.31
C THR A 205 0.94 3.49 -9.79
N ASP A 206 1.30 2.83 -10.89
CA ASP A 206 2.61 2.99 -11.52
C ASP A 206 2.63 4.23 -12.43
N VAL A 207 3.70 5.03 -12.34
CA VAL A 207 3.90 6.21 -13.16
C VAL A 207 4.96 5.90 -14.22
N ASP A 208 4.54 5.81 -15.47
CA ASP A 208 5.45 5.67 -16.59
C ASP A 208 6.21 7.00 -16.81
N ARG A 209 7.50 6.89 -17.13
CA ARG A 209 8.30 8.07 -17.46
C ARG A 209 7.71 8.75 -18.68
N LYS A 210 7.60 10.08 -18.62
CA LYS A 210 7.28 10.84 -19.81
C LYS A 210 8.36 10.58 -20.86
N PRO A 211 8.00 10.20 -22.10
CA PRO A 211 9.00 10.00 -23.13
C PRO A 211 9.78 11.29 -23.32
N GLU A 212 11.11 11.20 -23.21
CA GLU A 212 12.00 12.33 -23.50
C GLU A 212 11.75 12.76 -24.95
N ARG A 213 11.49 14.06 -25.14
CA ARG A 213 11.40 14.59 -26.49
C ARG A 213 12.77 14.43 -27.15
N PRO A 214 12.82 13.95 -28.40
CA PRO A 214 14.10 13.89 -29.10
C PRO A 214 14.68 15.30 -29.21
N THR A 215 15.99 15.41 -29.05
CA THR A 215 16.71 16.67 -29.21
C THR A 215 17.32 16.74 -30.59
N MET A 216 17.59 17.96 -31.07
CA MET A 216 18.35 18.15 -32.30
C MET A 216 19.80 17.66 -32.10
N ILE A 217 20.37 17.12 -33.17
CA ILE A 217 21.73 16.59 -33.19
C ILE A 217 22.56 17.52 -34.07
N ARG A 218 23.51 18.27 -33.48
CA ARG A 218 24.51 18.99 -34.28
C ARG A 218 25.45 17.97 -34.89
N CYS A 219 25.33 17.78 -36.19
CA CYS A 219 26.17 16.85 -36.93
C CYS A 219 27.57 17.44 -37.15
N ASP A 220 27.64 18.71 -37.58
CA ASP A 220 28.92 19.34 -37.90
C ASP A 220 28.86 20.87 -37.93
N GLU A 221 30.01 21.52 -37.79
CA GLU A 221 30.21 22.96 -38.03
C GLU A 221 31.60 23.19 -38.67
N PHE A 222 31.66 23.89 -39.81
CA PHE A 222 32.92 24.12 -40.51
C PHE A 222 32.91 25.32 -41.47
N GLU A 223 34.09 25.92 -41.68
CA GLU A 223 34.29 26.95 -42.71
C GLU A 223 34.34 26.35 -44.12
N SER A 224 33.66 26.95 -45.09
CA SER A 224 33.73 26.53 -46.49
C SER A 224 35.09 26.90 -47.09
N ARG A 225 35.92 25.88 -47.37
CA ARG A 225 37.28 26.06 -47.91
C ARG A 225 37.36 25.60 -49.36
N SER A 226 37.02 24.35 -49.63
CA SER A 226 37.06 23.74 -50.95
C SER A 226 35.79 22.94 -51.22
N ALA A 227 35.44 22.77 -52.48
CA ALA A 227 34.21 22.06 -52.84
C ALA A 227 34.26 20.58 -52.42
N ASP A 228 35.43 19.95 -52.43
CA ASP A 228 35.56 18.53 -52.11
C ASP A 228 35.58 18.29 -50.60
N ASP A 229 36.14 19.22 -49.82
CA ASP A 229 36.05 19.21 -48.36
C ASP A 229 34.59 19.40 -47.90
N ASP A 230 33.88 20.39 -48.46
CA ASP A 230 32.46 20.60 -48.17
C ASP A 230 31.63 19.33 -48.47
N LYS A 231 31.89 18.65 -49.60
CA LYS A 231 31.19 17.40 -49.96
C LYS A 231 31.46 16.28 -48.95
N ALA A 232 32.72 16.09 -48.53
CA ALA A 232 33.09 15.06 -47.57
C ALA A 232 32.43 15.29 -46.21
N ARG A 233 32.35 16.56 -45.77
CA ARG A 233 31.70 16.94 -44.50
C ARG A 233 30.18 16.80 -44.58
N LEU A 234 29.56 17.25 -45.68
CA LEU A 234 28.13 17.04 -45.95
C LEU A 234 27.76 15.56 -45.98
N ASP A 235 28.61 14.71 -46.55
CA ASP A 235 28.37 13.27 -46.63
C ASP A 235 28.14 12.63 -45.26
N ASN A 236 29.02 12.92 -44.30
CA ASN A 236 28.91 12.37 -42.95
C ASN A 236 27.54 12.67 -42.32
N CYS A 237 26.99 13.86 -42.58
CA CYS A 237 25.66 14.23 -42.09
C CYS A 237 24.52 13.63 -42.89
N VAL A 238 24.68 13.46 -44.21
CA VAL A 238 23.68 12.78 -45.04
C VAL A 238 23.54 11.30 -44.64
N ILE A 239 24.65 10.62 -44.35
CA ILE A 239 24.63 9.24 -43.86
C ILE A 239 23.87 9.15 -42.53
N GLN A 240 24.13 10.09 -41.60
CA GLN A 240 23.44 10.11 -40.31
C GLN A 240 21.94 10.36 -40.45
N VAL A 241 21.51 11.34 -41.24
CA VAL A 241 20.07 11.63 -41.41
C VAL A 241 19.33 10.50 -42.13
N GLN A 242 19.98 9.75 -43.03
CA GLN A 242 19.39 8.58 -43.67
C GLN A 242 19.08 7.47 -42.66
N ASN A 243 19.89 7.32 -41.60
CA ASN A 243 19.67 6.34 -40.53
C ASN A 243 18.60 6.74 -39.52
N ILE A 244 18.10 7.99 -39.56
CA ILE A 244 17.05 8.47 -38.66
C ILE A 244 15.77 8.70 -39.49
N PRO A 245 14.76 7.83 -39.38
CA PRO A 245 13.51 7.98 -40.13
C PRO A 245 12.85 9.33 -39.88
N ASN A 246 12.34 9.96 -40.94
CA ASN A 246 11.60 11.23 -40.89
C ASN A 246 12.35 12.43 -40.27
N ALA A 247 13.66 12.33 -40.01
CA ALA A 247 14.46 13.46 -39.58
C ALA A 247 14.72 14.45 -40.72
N MET A 248 14.80 15.72 -40.38
CA MET A 248 15.16 16.83 -41.26
C MET A 248 16.64 17.19 -41.08
N LEU A 249 17.36 17.41 -42.18
CA LEU A 249 18.68 18.00 -42.17
C LEU A 249 18.57 19.51 -42.42
N TYR A 250 18.89 20.29 -41.40
CA TYR A 250 19.08 21.73 -41.50
C TYR A 250 20.52 22.03 -41.90
N VAL A 251 20.67 22.79 -42.99
CA VAL A 251 21.95 23.28 -43.48
C VAL A 251 21.94 24.79 -43.34
N ILE A 252 22.56 25.27 -42.28
CA ILE A 252 22.62 26.69 -41.96
C ILE A 252 23.92 27.22 -42.56
N ILE A 253 23.80 28.19 -43.46
CA ILE A 253 24.95 28.82 -44.11
C ILE A 253 25.04 30.25 -43.60
N TYR A 254 26.08 30.52 -42.81
CA TYR A 254 26.44 31.85 -42.35
C TYR A 254 27.33 32.50 -43.40
N PRO A 255 26.85 33.51 -44.16
CA PRO A 255 27.64 34.11 -45.23
C PRO A 255 28.84 34.88 -44.68
N GLY A 256 30.02 34.66 -45.26
CA GLY A 256 31.23 35.38 -44.89
C GLY A 256 31.30 36.80 -45.46
N THR A 257 31.96 37.71 -44.75
CA THR A 257 32.24 39.08 -45.23
C THR A 257 33.57 39.23 -45.95
N ASP A 258 34.44 38.21 -45.90
CA ASP A 258 35.73 38.24 -46.60
C ASP A 258 35.59 38.17 -48.13
N LYS A 259 36.65 38.55 -48.84
CA LYS A 259 36.67 38.59 -50.31
C LYS A 259 36.36 37.22 -50.93
N ALA A 260 36.81 36.11 -50.34
CA ALA A 260 36.55 34.79 -50.89
C ALA A 260 35.07 34.42 -50.70
N SER A 261 34.46 34.75 -49.57
CA SER A 261 33.03 34.52 -49.32
C SER A 261 32.10 35.35 -50.19
N THR A 262 32.44 36.63 -50.45
CA THR A 262 31.61 37.53 -51.26
C THR A 262 31.72 37.28 -52.77
N THR A 263 32.83 36.70 -53.24
CA THR A 263 33.05 36.47 -54.69
C THR A 263 32.94 35.01 -55.10
N ARG A 264 33.47 34.11 -54.29
CA ARG A 264 33.48 32.67 -54.56
C ARG A 264 32.38 32.03 -53.69
N ASN A 265 32.51 32.02 -52.37
CA ASN A 265 31.64 31.22 -51.51
C ASN A 265 30.33 31.93 -51.11
N THR A 266 29.65 32.54 -52.08
CA THR A 266 28.35 33.22 -51.88
C THR A 266 27.29 32.23 -51.41
N TYR A 267 26.37 32.68 -50.55
CA TYR A 267 25.27 31.88 -50.00
C TYR A 267 24.51 31.11 -51.09
N GLU A 268 24.14 31.76 -52.18
CA GLU A 268 23.30 31.20 -53.23
C GLU A 268 24.02 30.06 -53.97
N ARG A 269 25.33 30.25 -54.24
CA ARG A 269 26.17 29.25 -54.88
C ARG A 269 26.41 28.04 -53.98
N LEU A 270 26.68 28.28 -52.70
CA LEU A 270 26.89 27.22 -51.72
C LEU A 270 25.59 26.43 -51.47
N SER A 271 24.47 27.12 -51.30
CA SER A 271 23.15 26.51 -51.11
C SER A 271 22.81 25.57 -52.26
N LYS A 272 22.96 26.05 -53.51
CA LYS A 272 22.71 25.23 -54.69
C LYS A 272 23.64 24.02 -54.76
N ARG A 273 24.95 24.22 -54.52
CA ARG A 273 25.94 23.14 -54.56
C ARG A 273 25.69 22.08 -53.50
N ALA A 274 25.38 22.49 -52.27
CA ALA A 274 25.06 21.59 -51.17
C ALA A 274 23.79 20.79 -51.48
N LEU A 275 22.72 21.45 -51.94
CA LEU A 275 21.48 20.79 -52.34
C LEU A 275 21.70 19.79 -53.48
N ASP A 276 22.37 20.21 -54.56
CA ASP A 276 22.65 19.36 -55.71
C ASP A 276 23.48 18.13 -55.29
N TYR A 277 24.47 18.29 -54.41
CA TYR A 277 25.26 17.17 -53.90
C TYR A 277 24.42 16.20 -53.04
N MET A 278 23.70 16.72 -52.04
CA MET A 278 22.91 15.89 -51.13
C MET A 278 21.78 15.14 -51.87
N VAL A 279 21.14 15.78 -52.84
CA VAL A 279 20.02 15.18 -53.60
C VAL A 279 20.53 14.29 -54.72
N ARG A 280 21.38 14.78 -55.61
CA ARG A 280 21.77 14.05 -56.83
C ARG A 280 22.83 13.00 -56.58
N ASN A 281 23.80 13.28 -55.71
CA ASN A 281 24.91 12.35 -55.45
C ASN A 281 24.60 11.40 -54.29
N ARG A 282 23.88 11.85 -53.26
CA ARG A 282 23.57 11.03 -52.07
C ARG A 282 22.14 10.53 -51.99
N GLY A 283 21.25 10.98 -52.88
CA GLY A 283 19.87 10.49 -52.96
C GLY A 283 19.02 10.86 -51.75
N LEU A 284 19.38 11.90 -50.99
CA LEU A 284 18.55 12.39 -49.89
C LEU A 284 17.30 13.06 -50.46
N ASP A 285 16.12 12.70 -49.94
CA ASP A 285 14.86 13.33 -50.33
C ASP A 285 14.95 14.85 -50.08
N PRO A 286 14.77 15.71 -51.10
CA PRO A 286 14.84 17.16 -50.93
C PRO A 286 13.83 17.69 -49.90
N ARG A 287 12.72 16.98 -49.64
CA ARG A 287 11.75 17.35 -48.59
C ARG A 287 12.31 17.20 -47.18
N ARG A 288 13.42 16.48 -47.02
CA ARG A 288 14.12 16.28 -45.74
C ARG A 288 15.27 17.26 -45.55
N ILE A 289 15.42 18.26 -46.41
CA ILE A 289 16.53 19.22 -46.38
C ILE A 289 15.94 20.63 -46.23
N GLN A 290 16.41 21.36 -45.23
CA GLN A 290 16.09 22.77 -45.05
C GLN A 290 17.38 23.59 -45.06
N ILE A 291 17.60 24.37 -46.12
CA ILE A 291 18.72 25.31 -46.17
C ILE A 291 18.26 26.66 -45.63
N VAL A 292 19.02 27.22 -44.70
CA VAL A 292 18.71 28.50 -44.05
C VAL A 292 19.92 29.42 -44.12
N ARG A 293 19.67 30.71 -44.33
CA ARG A 293 20.69 31.76 -44.27
C ARG A 293 20.82 32.24 -42.83
N GLY A 294 21.97 32.02 -42.21
CA GLY A 294 22.28 32.58 -40.89
C GLY A 294 22.84 34.00 -40.98
N SER A 295 23.11 34.62 -39.83
CA SER A 295 23.76 35.93 -39.76
C SER A 295 25.15 35.95 -40.42
N PRO A 296 25.62 37.12 -40.90
CA PRO A 296 26.95 37.23 -41.48
C PRO A 296 28.06 36.91 -40.46
N ARG A 297 29.11 36.20 -40.91
CA ARG A 297 30.33 35.90 -40.13
C ARG A 297 31.57 36.42 -40.88
N PRO A 298 32.77 36.45 -40.26
CA PRO A 298 33.99 36.83 -40.98
C PRO A 298 34.30 35.93 -42.19
N ARG A 299 33.98 34.64 -42.09
CA ARG A 299 34.14 33.63 -43.15
C ARG A 299 32.85 32.85 -43.31
N THR A 300 32.64 32.29 -44.50
CA THR A 300 31.44 31.48 -44.74
C THR A 300 31.53 30.16 -44.00
N THR A 301 30.54 29.87 -43.16
CA THR A 301 30.50 28.69 -42.29
C THR A 301 29.20 27.93 -42.50
N TYR A 302 29.30 26.59 -42.52
CA TYR A 302 28.16 25.69 -42.42
C TYR A 302 27.96 25.27 -40.98
N GLU A 303 26.72 25.24 -40.53
CA GLU A 303 26.28 24.47 -39.37
C GLU A 303 25.24 23.45 -39.86
N LEU A 304 25.49 22.17 -39.60
CA LEU A 304 24.67 21.05 -40.03
C LEU A 304 23.98 20.44 -38.81
N VAL A 305 22.65 20.49 -38.81
CA VAL A 305 21.84 20.04 -37.68
C VAL A 305 20.80 19.04 -38.17
N ILE A 306 20.73 17.88 -37.53
CA ILE A 306 19.69 16.88 -37.78
C ILE A 306 18.60 17.07 -36.74
N VAL A 307 17.37 17.25 -37.18
CA VAL A 307 16.19 17.47 -36.34
C VAL A 307 15.26 16.28 -36.49
N PRO A 308 15.23 15.35 -35.52
CA PRO A 308 14.28 14.25 -35.51
C PRO A 308 12.84 14.76 -35.42
N THR A 309 11.88 13.92 -35.81
CA THR A 309 10.46 14.25 -35.65
C THR A 309 10.12 14.48 -34.17
N GLY A 310 9.50 15.62 -33.85
CA GLY A 310 9.14 15.99 -32.48
C GLY A 310 10.21 16.76 -31.71
N ALA A 311 11.41 16.94 -32.29
CA ALA A 311 12.42 17.85 -31.77
C ALA A 311 12.09 19.31 -32.15
N GLU A 312 12.51 20.26 -31.32
CA GLU A 312 12.41 21.68 -31.65
C GLU A 312 13.43 22.05 -32.74
N PRO A 313 13.03 22.83 -33.76
CA PRO A 313 13.95 23.27 -34.81
C PRO A 313 14.98 24.25 -34.25
N PRO A 314 16.17 24.35 -34.88
CA PRO A 314 17.19 25.31 -34.48
C PRO A 314 16.66 26.75 -34.56
N THR A 315 16.99 27.56 -33.56
CA THR A 315 16.82 29.01 -33.62
C THR A 315 17.96 29.61 -34.42
N PHE A 316 17.65 30.50 -35.34
CA PHE A 316 18.64 31.15 -36.20
C PHE A 316 18.88 32.57 -35.70
N ASP A 317 20.13 32.87 -35.36
CA ASP A 317 20.63 34.24 -35.22
C ASP A 317 21.23 34.74 -36.54
#